data_AF-A0A7C0YKZ7-F1
#
_entry.id   AF-A0A7C0YKZ7-F1
#
_cell.length_a   1.000
_cell.length_b   1.000
_cell.length_c   1.000
_cell.angle_alpha   90.00
_cell.angle_beta   90.00
_cell.angle_gamma   90.00
#
_symmetry.space_group_name_H-M   'P 1'
#
loop_
_entity.id
_entity.type
_entity.pdbx_description
1 polymer ?
#
loop_
_entity_poly.entity_id
_entity_poly.type
_entity_poly.pdbx_seq_one_letter_code
_entity_poly.pdbx_strand_id
1 'polypeptide(L)'
;MILLKNEKSAIFNHLDFTSILREIIKTSLIFEEFRIILKPHPRQDLALLHRTVGEFKSTRISVSNKPSFNLISKAHIIVAMPSGVIIDALIAGKPVIEYFHFNELERALLSAFKSIPKNFLGGMSCLDSNGNATSVFRAKGLVAPADDPESLEEWISKFRDNAEWEGTAKIRDIFPSIPMEKAADTIMAFAG
;
A
#
# COMPACT_ATOMS: atom_id res chain seq x y z
N MET A 1 -9.18 4.18 -3.49
CA MET A 1 -8.06 4.44 -4.44
C MET A 1 -7.02 3.36 -4.23
N ILE A 2 -6.43 2.82 -5.30
CA ILE A 2 -5.37 1.79 -5.22
C ILE A 2 -4.04 2.41 -5.67
N LEU A 3 -3.04 2.41 -4.80
CA LEU A 3 -1.66 2.85 -5.08
C LEU A 3 -0.80 1.64 -5.44
N LEU A 4 -0.32 1.61 -6.69
CA LEU A 4 0.45 0.48 -7.20
C LEU A 4 1.95 0.65 -6.97
N LYS A 5 2.62 -0.46 -6.67
CA LYS A 5 4.07 -0.58 -6.73
C LYS A 5 4.48 -1.04 -8.13
N ASN A 6 5.63 -0.55 -8.61
CA ASN A 6 6.23 -1.00 -9.86
C ASN A 6 6.41 -2.52 -9.88
N GLU A 7 5.84 -3.20 -10.87
CA GLU A 7 5.93 -4.65 -11.06
C GLU A 7 7.38 -5.14 -11.25
N LYS A 8 8.30 -4.25 -11.64
CA LYS A 8 9.74 -4.55 -11.76
C LYS A 8 10.52 -4.40 -10.45
N SER A 9 9.85 -4.15 -9.33
CA SER A 9 10.51 -4.12 -8.02
C SER A 9 11.03 -5.50 -7.64
N ALA A 10 12.20 -5.58 -6.99
CA ALA A 10 12.87 -6.83 -6.64
C ALA A 10 11.99 -7.81 -5.85
N ILE A 11 11.03 -7.33 -5.06
CA ILE A 11 10.09 -8.18 -4.33
C ILE A 11 9.20 -9.02 -5.25
N PHE A 12 8.91 -8.54 -6.47
CA PHE A 12 8.12 -9.27 -7.46
C PHE A 12 8.94 -10.31 -8.26
N ASN A 13 10.23 -10.47 -7.94
CA ASN A 13 10.96 -11.70 -8.30
C ASN A 13 10.53 -12.89 -7.42
N HIS A 14 9.86 -12.61 -6.30
CA HIS A 14 9.47 -13.60 -5.30
C HIS A 14 7.94 -13.71 -5.15
N LEU A 15 7.19 -12.74 -5.65
CA LEU A 15 5.72 -12.68 -5.59
C LEU A 15 5.14 -12.31 -6.95
N ASP A 16 3.92 -12.77 -7.24
CA ASP A 16 3.21 -12.42 -8.47
C ASP A 16 2.45 -11.09 -8.31
N PHE A 17 2.97 -10.03 -8.92
CA PHE A 17 2.32 -8.72 -8.99
C PHE A 17 0.87 -8.80 -9.50
N THR A 18 0.63 -9.59 -10.54
CA THR A 18 -0.68 -9.70 -11.20
C THR A 18 -1.68 -10.39 -10.28
N SER A 19 -1.25 -11.43 -9.56
CA SER A 19 -2.10 -12.10 -8.56
C SER A 19 -2.52 -11.13 -7.46
N ILE A 20 -1.56 -10.41 -6.88
CA ILE A 20 -1.82 -9.44 -5.81
C ILE A 20 -2.75 -8.32 -6.31
N LEU A 21 -2.51 -7.80 -7.52
CA LEU A 21 -3.38 -6.79 -8.11
C LEU A 21 -4.81 -7.30 -8.31
N ARG A 22 -4.98 -8.53 -8.80
CA ARG A 22 -6.29 -9.16 -8.98
C ARG A 22 -7.02 -9.31 -7.66
N GLU A 23 -6.34 -9.75 -6.60
CA GLU A 23 -6.92 -9.86 -5.27
C GLU A 23 -7.43 -8.50 -4.78
N ILE A 24 -6.60 -7.46 -4.83
CA ILE A 24 -7.01 -6.11 -4.39
C ILE A 24 -8.24 -5.64 -5.17
N ILE A 25 -8.25 -5.77 -6.50
CA ILE A 25 -9.38 -5.33 -7.33
C ILE A 25 -10.62 -6.16 -7.01
N LYS A 26 -10.50 -7.49 -6.95
CA LYS A 26 -11.61 -8.41 -6.70
C LYS A 26 -12.27 -8.10 -5.36
N THR A 27 -11.49 -7.98 -4.30
CA THR A 27 -12.00 -7.63 -2.97
C THR A 27 -12.63 -6.24 -2.94
N SER A 28 -11.98 -5.25 -3.56
CA SER A 28 -12.53 -3.88 -3.63
C SER A 28 -13.84 -3.80 -4.41
N LEU A 29 -14.08 -4.70 -5.37
CA LEU A 29 -15.30 -4.74 -6.17
C LEU A 29 -16.52 -5.28 -5.39
N ILE A 30 -16.33 -5.99 -4.28
CA ILE A 30 -17.44 -6.47 -3.43
C ILE A 30 -18.30 -5.30 -2.95
N PHE A 31 -17.67 -4.14 -2.74
CA PHE A 31 -18.32 -2.90 -2.31
C PHE A 31 -18.81 -2.11 -3.53
N GLU A 32 -20.08 -2.29 -3.90
CA GLU A 32 -20.68 -1.74 -5.12
C GLU A 32 -20.76 -0.20 -5.13
N GLU A 33 -20.85 0.40 -3.96
CA GLU A 33 -20.88 1.84 -3.72
C GLU A 33 -19.56 2.55 -4.06
N PHE A 34 -18.45 1.81 -4.16
CA PHE A 34 -17.15 2.39 -4.43
C PHE A 34 -16.82 2.47 -5.91
N ARG A 35 -16.25 3.62 -6.29
CA ARG A 35 -15.48 3.79 -7.51
C ARG A 35 -14.01 3.50 -7.25
N ILE A 36 -13.42 2.65 -8.08
CA ILE A 36 -12.03 2.22 -7.95
C ILE A 36 -11.17 3.03 -8.92
N ILE A 37 -10.18 3.72 -8.37
CA ILE A 37 -9.15 4.44 -9.15
C ILE A 37 -7.82 3.79 -8.87
N LEU A 38 -7.18 3.23 -9.90
CA LEU A 38 -5.82 2.71 -9.84
C LEU A 38 -4.85 3.81 -10.27
N LYS A 39 -3.88 4.10 -9.41
CA LYS A 39 -2.77 5.00 -9.70
C LYS A 39 -1.51 4.16 -9.96
N PRO A 40 -1.08 4.01 -11.22
CA PRO A 40 0.13 3.28 -11.53
C PRO A 40 1.38 4.01 -11.06
N HIS A 41 2.44 3.24 -10.81
CA HIS A 41 3.78 3.78 -10.63
C HIS A 41 4.26 4.45 -11.95
N PRO A 42 5.10 5.52 -11.92
CA PRO A 42 5.59 6.17 -13.14
C PRO A 42 6.32 5.24 -14.13
N ARG A 43 6.85 4.12 -13.63
CA ARG A 43 7.56 3.10 -14.41
C ARG A 43 6.74 1.82 -14.65
N GLN A 44 5.44 1.85 -14.36
CA GLN A 44 4.55 0.70 -14.51
C GLN A 44 4.42 0.31 -15.99
N ASP A 45 4.45 -0.98 -16.30
CA ASP A 45 3.95 -1.51 -17.56
C ASP A 45 2.43 -1.29 -17.66
N LEU A 46 2.03 -0.25 -18.40
CA LEU A 46 0.62 0.09 -18.60
C LEU A 46 -0.12 -0.95 -19.45
N ALA A 47 0.56 -1.65 -20.36
CA ALA A 47 -0.08 -2.67 -21.19
C ALA A 47 -0.46 -3.89 -20.35
N LEU A 48 0.43 -4.32 -19.44
CA LEU A 48 0.13 -5.34 -18.44
C LEU A 48 -1.02 -4.88 -17.54
N LEU A 49 -0.94 -3.68 -16.98
CA LEU A 49 -1.97 -3.15 -16.08
C LEU A 49 -3.36 -3.10 -16.75
N HIS A 50 -3.45 -2.55 -17.96
CA HIS A 50 -4.71 -2.46 -18.68
C HIS A 50 -5.28 -3.84 -19.03
N ARG A 51 -4.42 -4.81 -19.36
CA ARG A 51 -4.84 -6.20 -19.57
C ARG A 51 -5.42 -6.81 -18.30
N THR A 52 -4.71 -6.71 -17.17
CA THR A 52 -5.17 -7.26 -15.89
C THR A 52 -6.47 -6.61 -15.42
N VAL A 53 -6.58 -5.28 -15.52
CA VAL A 53 -7.80 -4.55 -15.14
C VAL A 53 -8.97 -4.90 -16.07
N GLY A 54 -8.70 -5.11 -17.37
CA GLY A 54 -9.70 -5.44 -18.38
C GLY A 54 -10.43 -6.78 -18.12
N GLU A 55 -9.82 -7.69 -17.36
CA GLU A 55 -10.41 -8.98 -16.98
C GLU A 55 -11.72 -8.83 -16.19
N PHE A 56 -11.85 -7.75 -15.42
CA PHE A 56 -12.98 -7.53 -14.51
C PHE A 56 -14.22 -6.92 -15.18
N LYS A 57 -14.10 -6.41 -16.42
CA LYS A 57 -15.20 -5.82 -17.22
C LYS A 57 -16.12 -4.84 -16.45
N SER A 58 -15.57 -4.08 -15.49
CA SER A 58 -16.33 -3.19 -14.62
C SER A 58 -16.14 -1.71 -15.00
N THR A 59 -17.24 -0.98 -15.15
CA THR A 59 -17.23 0.48 -15.40
C THR A 59 -16.84 1.30 -14.16
N ARG A 60 -16.81 0.68 -12.98
CA ARG A 60 -16.38 1.31 -11.72
C ARG A 60 -14.87 1.42 -11.58
N ILE A 61 -14.11 0.76 -12.45
CA ILE A 61 -12.66 0.78 -12.42
C ILE A 61 -12.12 1.78 -13.43
N SER A 62 -11.16 2.59 -13.01
CA SER A 62 -10.43 3.49 -13.89
C SER A 62 -8.95 3.54 -13.52
N VAL A 63 -8.08 3.66 -14.52
CA VAL A 63 -6.64 3.90 -14.35
C VAL A 63 -6.40 5.40 -14.53
N SER A 64 -5.68 6.04 -13.61
CA SER A 64 -5.40 7.48 -13.66
C SER A 64 -3.93 7.80 -13.42
N ASN A 65 -3.33 8.53 -14.38
CA ASN A 65 -1.95 9.04 -14.27
C ASN A 65 -1.86 10.45 -13.67
N LYS A 66 -2.95 10.97 -13.10
CA LYS A 66 -2.93 12.27 -12.40
C LYS A 66 -1.94 12.24 -11.22
N PRO A 67 -1.40 13.39 -10.79
CA PRO A 67 -0.52 13.47 -9.62
C PRO A 67 -1.14 12.77 -8.40
N SER A 68 -0.35 11.97 -7.68
CA SER A 68 -0.83 11.12 -6.58
C SER A 68 -1.59 11.92 -5.52
N PHE A 69 -1.03 13.06 -5.08
CA PHE A 69 -1.65 13.95 -4.10
C PHE A 69 -3.06 14.44 -4.50
N ASN A 70 -3.27 14.74 -5.79
CA ASN A 70 -4.58 15.18 -6.30
C ASN A 70 -5.64 14.07 -6.26
N LEU A 71 -5.21 12.81 -6.38
CA LEU A 71 -6.11 11.66 -6.29
C LEU A 71 -6.34 11.26 -4.82
N ILE A 72 -5.28 11.28 -4.01
CA ILE A 72 -5.29 10.99 -2.57
C ILE A 72 -6.24 11.92 -1.84
N SER A 73 -6.16 13.23 -2.07
CA SER A 73 -7.04 14.22 -1.43
C SER A 73 -8.54 13.94 -1.65
N LYS A 74 -8.90 13.33 -2.78
CA LYS A 74 -10.27 12.96 -3.15
C LYS A 74 -10.67 11.54 -2.76
N ALA A 75 -9.73 10.72 -2.30
CA ALA A 75 -10.00 9.36 -1.90
C ALA A 75 -10.66 9.32 -0.51
N HIS A 76 -11.62 8.41 -0.34
CA HIS A 76 -12.18 8.06 0.97
C HIS A 76 -11.29 7.02 1.66
N ILE A 77 -10.93 5.96 0.94
CA ILE A 77 -10.08 4.86 1.39
C ILE A 77 -8.93 4.70 0.41
N ILE A 78 -7.73 4.44 0.93
CA ILE A 78 -6.54 4.12 0.14
C ILE A 78 -6.13 2.69 0.44
N VAL A 79 -6.02 1.87 -0.60
CA VAL A 79 -5.35 0.58 -0.56
C VAL A 79 -4.00 0.75 -1.25
N ALA A 80 -2.90 0.44 -0.57
CA ALA A 80 -1.57 0.68 -1.09
C ALA A 80 -0.72 -0.59 -1.02
N MET A 81 0.01 -0.86 -2.09
CA MET A 81 1.19 -1.72 -2.01
C MET A 81 2.33 -0.93 -1.31
N PRO A 82 3.31 -1.60 -0.66
CA PRO A 82 4.38 -0.94 0.08
C PRO A 82 5.16 0.04 -0.80
N SER A 83 5.04 1.34 -0.53
CA SER A 83 5.64 2.39 -1.34
C SER A 83 5.70 3.73 -0.61
N GLY A 84 6.60 4.62 -1.05
CA GLY A 84 6.76 5.94 -0.45
C GLY A 84 5.55 6.85 -0.63
N VAL A 85 4.68 6.56 -1.60
CA VAL A 85 3.43 7.32 -1.84
C VAL A 85 2.43 7.14 -0.68
N ILE A 86 2.63 6.14 0.17
CA ILE A 86 1.89 6.03 1.45
C ILE A 86 2.10 7.31 2.27
N ILE A 87 3.28 7.93 2.26
CA ILE A 87 3.56 9.17 3.00
C ILE A 87 2.60 10.29 2.60
N ASP A 88 2.35 10.47 1.30
CA ASP A 88 1.39 11.47 0.79
C ASP A 88 -0.02 11.24 1.36
N ALA A 89 -0.44 9.97 1.46
CA ALA A 89 -1.74 9.56 1.98
C ALA A 89 -1.86 9.82 3.49
N LEU A 90 -0.80 9.48 4.22
CA LEU A 90 -0.69 9.73 5.66
C LEU A 90 -0.73 11.24 5.95
N ILE A 91 0.05 12.06 5.22
CA ILE A 91 0.04 13.53 5.36
C ILE A 91 -1.35 14.11 5.06
N ALA A 92 -2.05 13.58 4.06
CA ALA A 92 -3.41 14.00 3.72
C ALA A 92 -4.48 13.53 4.73
N GLY A 93 -4.08 12.83 5.81
CA GLY A 93 -4.98 12.33 6.84
C GLY A 93 -5.95 11.28 6.33
N LYS A 94 -5.55 10.49 5.33
CA LYS A 94 -6.41 9.47 4.73
C LYS A 94 -6.20 8.11 5.39
N PRO A 95 -7.25 7.31 5.58
CA PRO A 95 -7.10 5.93 6.02
C PRO A 95 -6.41 5.11 4.92
N VAL A 96 -5.34 4.41 5.29
CA VAL A 96 -4.52 3.59 4.39
C VAL A 96 -4.54 2.15 4.87
N ILE A 97 -4.93 1.26 3.98
CA ILE A 97 -4.77 -0.19 4.09
C ILE A 97 -3.51 -0.55 3.30
N GLU A 98 -2.46 -1.02 3.96
CA GLU A 98 -1.30 -1.57 3.25
C GLU A 98 -1.56 -3.04 2.94
N TYR A 99 -1.83 -3.34 1.66
CA TYR A 99 -2.08 -4.72 1.19
C TYR A 99 -0.81 -5.32 0.61
N PHE A 100 -0.29 -6.37 1.25
CA PHE A 100 0.90 -7.06 0.78
C PHE A 100 1.13 -8.39 1.50
N HIS A 101 1.58 -9.42 0.78
CA HIS A 101 1.86 -10.76 1.31
C HIS A 101 3.23 -10.85 2.00
N PHE A 102 3.40 -10.20 3.16
CA PHE A 102 4.70 -10.19 3.85
C PHE A 102 5.15 -11.58 4.30
N ASN A 103 4.22 -12.40 4.79
CA ASN A 103 4.53 -13.77 5.22
C ASN A 103 5.02 -14.65 4.05
N GLU A 104 4.45 -14.47 2.86
CA GLU A 104 4.90 -15.18 1.66
C GLU A 104 6.27 -14.67 1.20
N LEU A 105 6.45 -13.35 1.17
CA LEU A 105 7.73 -12.73 0.84
C LEU A 105 8.83 -13.23 1.79
N GLU A 106 8.57 -13.26 3.10
CA GLU A 106 9.52 -13.70 4.10
C GLU A 106 9.98 -15.13 3.84
N ARG A 107 9.03 -16.06 3.61
CA ARG A 107 9.36 -17.45 3.26
C ARG A 107 10.21 -17.53 1.99
N ALA A 108 9.87 -16.75 0.97
CA ALA A 108 10.62 -16.73 -0.27
C ALA A 108 12.04 -16.17 -0.10
N LEU A 109 12.21 -15.11 0.70
CA LEU A 109 13.51 -14.52 1.01
C LEU A 109 14.37 -15.46 1.86
N LEU A 110 13.82 -16.09 2.89
CA LEU A 110 14.52 -17.09 3.71
C LEU A 110 14.95 -18.29 2.86
N SER A 111 14.10 -18.74 1.94
CA SER A 111 14.44 -19.82 0.99
C SER A 111 15.60 -19.42 0.06
N ALA A 112 15.56 -18.21 -0.50
CA ALA A 112 16.56 -17.74 -1.46
C ALA A 112 17.90 -17.34 -0.83
N PHE A 113 17.88 -16.71 0.35
CA PHE A 113 19.04 -16.04 0.95
C PHE A 113 19.45 -16.61 2.32
N LYS A 114 18.72 -17.58 2.87
CA LYS A 114 18.90 -18.12 4.24
C LYS A 114 18.78 -17.07 5.35
N SER A 115 18.32 -15.88 5.02
CA SER A 115 18.15 -14.72 5.89
C SER A 115 17.22 -13.71 5.21
N ILE A 116 16.64 -12.78 5.97
CA ILE A 116 15.88 -11.66 5.41
C ILE A 116 16.87 -10.53 5.07
N PRO A 117 17.05 -10.16 3.79
CA PRO A 117 17.95 -9.08 3.41
C PRO A 117 17.52 -7.75 4.04
N LYS A 118 18.48 -6.93 4.45
CA LYS A 118 18.18 -5.53 4.81
C LYS A 118 17.64 -4.79 3.58
N ASN A 119 16.74 -3.83 3.80
CA ASN A 119 16.24 -2.94 2.76
C ASN A 119 15.56 -3.65 1.56
N PHE A 120 14.89 -4.79 1.78
CA PHE A 120 14.18 -5.54 0.72
C PHE A 120 13.05 -4.73 0.04
N LEU A 121 12.55 -3.66 0.67
CA LEU A 121 11.62 -2.70 0.05
C LEU A 121 12.26 -1.35 -0.31
N GLY A 122 13.59 -1.22 -0.22
CA GLY A 122 14.33 0.03 -0.44
C GLY A 122 13.99 1.06 0.64
N GLY A 123 14.75 1.08 1.75
CA GLY A 123 14.60 2.05 2.84
C GLY A 123 13.20 2.14 3.46
N MET A 124 12.29 1.21 3.17
CA MET A 124 10.91 1.19 3.66
C MET A 124 10.53 -0.16 4.28
N SER A 125 11.51 -1.05 4.41
CA SER A 125 11.37 -2.35 5.05
C SER A 125 12.13 -2.37 6.37
N CYS A 126 11.57 -3.04 7.35
CA CYS A 126 12.26 -3.36 8.60
C CYS A 126 11.85 -4.77 9.06
N LEU A 127 12.42 -5.21 10.17
CA LEU A 127 11.91 -6.34 10.92
C LEU A 127 11.03 -5.81 12.06
N ASP A 128 9.92 -6.47 12.35
CA ASP A 128 9.10 -6.16 13.52
C ASP A 128 9.79 -6.63 14.83
N SER A 129 9.13 -6.43 15.98
CA SER A 129 9.65 -6.87 17.29
C SER A 129 9.84 -8.39 17.41
N ASN A 130 9.20 -9.17 16.55
CA ASN A 130 9.29 -10.63 16.51
C ASN A 130 10.31 -11.11 15.46
N GLY A 131 10.94 -10.19 14.70
CA GLY A 131 11.89 -10.51 13.65
C GLY A 131 11.26 -10.78 12.28
N ASN A 132 9.96 -10.55 12.10
CA ASN A 132 9.28 -10.80 10.83
C ASN A 132 9.46 -9.64 9.86
N ALA A 133 9.49 -9.93 8.56
CA ALA A 133 9.58 -8.94 7.50
C ALA A 133 8.34 -8.03 7.48
N THR A 134 8.53 -6.71 7.53
CA THR A 134 7.41 -5.76 7.46
C THR A 134 7.82 -4.43 6.82
N SER A 135 6.86 -3.53 6.63
CA SER A 135 7.13 -2.13 6.25
C SER A 135 7.32 -1.25 7.48
N VAL A 136 8.03 -0.14 7.31
CA VAL A 136 8.16 0.88 8.36
C VAL A 136 6.80 1.44 8.80
N PHE A 137 5.81 1.47 7.90
CA PHE A 137 4.48 1.99 8.19
C PHE A 137 3.67 1.04 9.07
N ARG A 138 3.69 -0.26 8.75
CA ARG A 138 3.05 -1.31 9.56
C ARG A 138 3.69 -1.41 10.93
N ALA A 139 5.02 -1.45 11.00
CA ALA A 139 5.77 -1.54 12.26
C ALA A 139 5.45 -0.38 13.24
N LYS A 140 5.10 0.79 12.71
CA LYS A 140 4.72 1.97 13.50
C LYS A 140 3.21 2.09 13.74
N GLY A 141 2.40 1.18 13.21
CA GLY A 141 0.95 1.22 13.30
C GLY A 141 0.35 2.45 12.61
N LEU A 142 0.97 2.92 11.53
CA LEU A 142 0.49 4.08 10.75
C LEU A 142 -0.56 3.69 9.72
N VAL A 143 -0.59 2.43 9.32
CA VAL A 143 -1.49 1.86 8.30
C VAL A 143 -2.20 0.63 8.86
N ALA A 144 -3.37 0.33 8.33
CA ALA A 144 -4.05 -0.94 8.58
C ALA A 144 -3.38 -2.05 7.76
N PRO A 145 -2.83 -3.11 8.40
CA PRO A 145 -2.18 -4.21 7.69
C PRO A 145 -3.22 -5.18 7.09
N ALA A 146 -3.07 -5.52 5.81
CA ALA A 146 -3.81 -6.60 5.16
C ALA A 146 -2.83 -7.53 4.42
N ASP A 147 -2.85 -8.81 4.76
CA ASP A 147 -1.98 -9.84 4.20
C ASP A 147 -2.74 -10.86 3.35
N ASP A 148 -4.05 -10.68 3.18
CA ASP A 148 -4.92 -11.57 2.39
C ASP A 148 -6.25 -10.88 2.04
N PRO A 149 -7.04 -11.44 1.11
CA PRO A 149 -8.32 -10.85 0.71
C PRO A 149 -9.33 -10.67 1.86
N GLU A 150 -9.32 -11.54 2.87
CA GLU A 150 -10.26 -11.50 4.00
C GLU A 150 -9.97 -10.30 4.91
N SER A 151 -8.71 -10.14 5.31
CA SER A 151 -8.24 -8.98 6.07
C SER A 151 -8.42 -7.67 5.29
N LEU A 152 -8.24 -7.68 3.96
CA LEU A 152 -8.53 -6.52 3.13
C LEU A 152 -10.02 -6.15 3.15
N GLU A 153 -10.91 -7.13 3.00
CA GLU A 153 -12.35 -6.92 3.05
C GLU A 153 -12.78 -6.35 4.41
N GLU A 154 -12.27 -6.93 5.49
CA GLU A 154 -12.53 -6.48 6.86
C GLU A 154 -12.15 -5.00 7.03
N TRP A 155 -10.96 -4.59 6.58
CA TRP A 155 -10.52 -3.21 6.67
C TRP A 155 -11.30 -2.26 5.78
N ILE A 156 -11.65 -2.66 4.56
CA ILE A 156 -12.48 -1.83 3.67
C ILE A 156 -13.86 -1.61 4.31
N SER A 157 -14.46 -2.67 4.88
CA SER A 157 -15.74 -2.59 5.61
C SER A 157 -15.65 -1.65 6.82
N LYS A 158 -14.61 -1.80 7.65
CA LYS A 158 -14.36 -0.91 8.79
C LYS A 158 -14.23 0.56 8.36
N PHE A 159 -13.42 0.86 7.35
CA PHE A 159 -13.21 2.23 6.88
C PHE A 159 -14.39 2.81 6.10
N ARG A 160 -15.26 1.96 5.54
CA ARG A 160 -16.55 2.40 4.99
C ARG A 160 -17.45 2.95 6.09
N ASP A 161 -17.56 2.22 7.20
CA ASP A 161 -18.52 2.51 8.27
C ASP A 161 -17.98 3.58 9.24
N ASN A 162 -16.66 3.59 9.48
CA ASN A 162 -15.98 4.60 10.27
C ASN A 162 -14.58 4.89 9.69
N ALA A 163 -14.41 6.09 9.14
CA ALA A 163 -13.13 6.52 8.56
C ALA A 163 -12.07 6.90 9.61
N GLU A 164 -12.40 6.90 10.91
CA GLU A 164 -11.43 7.16 11.97
C GLU A 164 -10.52 5.96 12.20
N TRP A 165 -9.21 6.20 12.10
CA TRP A 165 -8.15 5.22 12.33
C TRP A 165 -7.10 5.82 13.27
N GLU A 166 -6.67 5.05 14.27
CA GLU A 166 -5.69 5.51 15.27
C GLU A 166 -4.34 5.87 14.63
N GLY A 167 -3.95 5.18 13.56
CA GLY A 167 -2.72 5.51 12.83
C GLY A 167 -2.76 6.89 12.17
N THR A 168 -3.94 7.38 11.80
CA THR A 168 -4.14 8.74 11.26
C THR A 168 -3.98 9.81 12.35
N ALA A 169 -4.33 9.50 13.60
CA ALA A 169 -4.08 10.38 14.74
C ALA A 169 -2.59 10.45 15.09
N LYS A 170 -1.88 9.32 15.08
CA LYS A 170 -0.42 9.25 15.33
C LYS A 170 0.42 10.09 14.36
N ILE A 171 -0.04 10.26 13.12
CA ILE A 171 0.65 11.13 12.14
C ILE A 171 0.64 12.59 12.60
N ARG A 172 -0.44 13.07 13.23
CA ARG A 172 -0.50 14.42 13.77
C ARG A 172 0.45 14.61 14.97
N ASP A 173 0.65 13.56 15.77
CA ASP A 173 1.61 13.58 16.88
C ASP A 173 3.07 13.51 16.39
N ILE A 174 3.34 12.80 15.28
CA ILE A 174 4.66 12.78 14.63
C ILE A 174 4.93 14.10 13.89
N PHE A 175 3.89 14.78 13.38
CA PHE A 175 3.99 16.02 12.61
C PHE A 175 3.05 17.12 13.14
N PRO A 176 3.30 17.68 14.34
CA PRO A 176 2.35 18.60 14.98
C PRO A 176 2.25 19.97 14.28
N SER A 177 3.19 20.35 13.40
CA SER A 177 3.19 21.67 12.74
C SER A 177 4.25 21.89 11.63
N ILE A 178 4.83 20.84 11.03
CA ILE A 178 5.97 21.01 10.12
C ILE A 178 5.50 21.30 8.68
N PRO A 179 6.14 22.21 7.92
CA PRO A 179 5.95 22.31 6.48
C PRO A 179 6.12 20.93 5.82
N MET A 180 5.25 20.63 4.87
CA MET A 180 5.02 19.32 4.23
C MET A 180 6.29 18.58 3.73
N GLU A 181 7.42 19.25 3.62
CA GLU A 181 8.70 18.73 3.11
C GLU A 181 9.48 17.84 4.12
N LYS A 182 9.37 18.06 5.44
CA LYS A 182 10.17 17.32 6.45
C LYS A 182 9.59 15.97 6.90
N ALA A 183 8.34 15.67 6.50
CA ALA A 183 7.67 14.45 6.93
C ALA A 183 8.26 13.19 6.28
N ALA A 184 8.66 13.29 5.02
CA ALA A 184 9.30 12.19 4.30
C ALA A 184 10.69 11.86 4.88
N ASP A 185 11.53 12.87 5.15
CA ASP A 185 12.86 12.67 5.74
C ASP A 185 12.80 12.02 7.12
N THR A 186 11.81 12.39 7.93
CA THR A 186 11.60 11.81 9.27
C THR A 186 11.19 10.33 9.19
N ILE A 187 10.29 9.98 8.26
CA ILE A 187 9.87 8.60 8.04
C ILE A 187 11.02 7.76 7.50
N MET A 188 11.80 8.30 6.56
CA MET A 188 12.95 7.62 5.97
C MET A 188 14.12 7.47 6.95
N ALA A 189 14.30 8.40 7.89
CA ALA A 189 15.28 8.27 8.97
C ALA A 189 15.00 7.08 9.92
N PHE A 190 13.76 6.57 9.96
CA PHE A 190 13.40 5.39 10.74
C PHE A 190 13.77 4.06 10.08
N ALA A 191 14.21 4.07 8.82
CA ALA A 191 14.63 2.87 8.10
C ALA A 191 16.11 2.51 8.26
N GLY A 192 16.82 3.23 9.15
CA GLY A 192 18.22 2.99 9.52
C GLY A 192 18.41 1.79 10.45
#